data_AF-A0A0U1LPA9-F1
#
_entry.id   AF-A0A0U1LPA9-F1
#
_cell.length_a   1.000
_cell.length_b   1.000
_cell.length_c   1.000
_cell.angle_alpha   90.00
_cell.angle_beta   90.00
_cell.angle_gamma   90.00
#
_symmetry.space_group_name_H-M   'P 1'
#
loop_
_entity.id
_entity.type
_entity.pdbx_description
1 polymer ?
#
loop_
_entity_poly.entity_id
_entity_poly.type
_entity_poly.pdbx_seq_one_letter_code
_entity_poly.pdbx_strand_id
1 'polypeptide(L)'
;MVNQSYKPLFNFVAEKIAEFLVSHPHSDLKSSSATGQKHPKPYSLGFTFSFTCEQSSLEKSTLIHWDKGWDIPEAIGKDPCVMLQEAIDKLELPVVVAVLANDSVGALLTRSYTSNQKTSTLGAVIFGTGTNAAYIEKMSNVDWLAKKGSEGEIMVMNTEWGCLGDDHLDVLPRTVFDDELDRASTEPGAQMLEKRVSGLYLGELLRLAILQLVDAGAFNLKFSKSSAIFQREGIDSSFLSHLVISADPKHASKLIEDTLSAENVTVDDVHAMQMLITAICRRAGRLAGASLSALIIQSGRLETPNYGSKCQGVEVTEYETSKTPEVPMSALERFSCRLKRVWRRILQILGMRSPVVTSMPCIRHRGSSESTEGCLEENVIDIGADGSLIEFYPNFEAEMRGAMREVSEIGPRGEQKVKITLTKDGSGVGAALMAQAVQNQS
;
A
#
# COMPACT_ATOMS: atom_id res chain seq x y z
N MET A 1 -24.04 5.63 -8.68
CA MET A 1 -24.96 6.13 -7.64
C MET A 1 -25.41 5.02 -6.71
N VAL A 2 -24.80 4.99 -5.52
CA VAL A 2 -25.04 3.97 -4.48
C VAL A 2 -26.22 4.38 -3.58
N ASN A 3 -26.33 5.67 -3.23
CA ASN A 3 -27.48 6.26 -2.53
C ASN A 3 -27.45 7.79 -2.70
N GLN A 4 -28.58 8.48 -2.53
CA GLN A 4 -28.61 9.94 -2.51
C GLN A 4 -28.18 10.52 -1.16
N SER A 5 -28.51 9.82 -0.06
CA SER A 5 -28.29 10.30 1.32
C SER A 5 -27.22 9.48 2.04
N TYR A 6 -26.46 10.12 2.93
CA TYR A 6 -25.50 9.45 3.80
C TYR A 6 -26.16 8.68 4.95
N LYS A 7 -27.39 9.04 5.30
CA LYS A 7 -28.09 8.50 6.49
C LYS A 7 -28.17 6.97 6.53
N PRO A 8 -28.51 6.24 5.45
CA PRO A 8 -28.55 4.79 5.50
C PRO A 8 -27.20 4.16 5.86
N LEU A 9 -26.10 4.70 5.33
CA LEU A 9 -24.75 4.23 5.62
C LEU A 9 -24.41 4.43 7.11
N PHE A 10 -24.56 5.65 7.61
CA PHE A 10 -24.17 5.97 8.98
C PHE A 10 -25.13 5.39 10.04
N ASN A 11 -26.42 5.26 9.73
CA ASN A 11 -27.36 4.53 10.60
C ASN A 11 -26.98 3.05 10.71
N PHE A 12 -26.63 2.40 9.60
CA PHE A 12 -26.15 1.02 9.61
C PHE A 12 -24.89 0.89 10.48
N VAL A 13 -23.93 1.82 10.35
CA VAL A 13 -22.72 1.81 11.19
C VAL A 13 -23.08 1.99 12.68
N ALA A 14 -23.97 2.93 13.02
CA ALA A 14 -24.42 3.15 14.40
C ALA A 14 -25.15 1.93 14.98
N GLU A 15 -25.98 1.25 14.19
CA GLU A 15 -26.63 -0.02 14.58
C GLU A 15 -25.58 -1.11 14.87
N LYS A 16 -24.50 -1.19 14.07
CA LYS A 16 -23.39 -2.13 14.35
C LYS A 16 -22.61 -1.78 15.62
N ILE A 17 -22.43 -0.48 15.92
CA ILE A 17 -21.87 -0.05 17.20
C ILE A 17 -22.79 -0.48 18.35
N ALA A 18 -24.10 -0.32 18.23
CA ALA A 18 -25.07 -0.75 19.24
C ALA A 18 -25.00 -2.27 19.49
N GLU A 19 -24.99 -3.08 18.41
CA GLU A 19 -24.81 -4.53 18.48
C GLU A 19 -23.50 -4.93 19.17
N PHE A 20 -22.41 -4.19 18.88
CA PHE A 20 -21.11 -4.41 19.51
C PHE A 20 -21.13 -4.13 21.01
N LEU A 21 -21.73 -3.01 21.44
CA LEU A 21 -21.84 -2.65 22.85
C LEU A 21 -22.70 -3.64 23.65
N VAL A 22 -23.77 -4.17 23.04
CA VAL A 22 -24.61 -5.20 23.65
C VAL A 22 -23.84 -6.51 23.82
N SER A 23 -23.03 -6.90 22.83
CA SER A 23 -22.24 -8.14 22.89
C SER A 23 -20.99 -8.03 23.77
N HIS A 24 -20.48 -6.82 24.03
CA HIS A 24 -19.29 -6.55 24.83
C HIS A 24 -19.59 -5.60 26.02
N PRO A 25 -20.44 -6.01 26.98
CA PRO A 25 -20.79 -5.18 28.11
C PRO A 25 -19.59 -4.99 29.05
N HIS A 26 -18.98 -3.81 29.05
CA HIS A 26 -17.92 -3.48 30.00
C HIS A 26 -18.42 -3.39 31.44
N SER A 27 -17.56 -3.81 32.38
CA SER A 27 -17.78 -3.71 33.83
C SER A 27 -17.87 -2.27 34.34
N ASP A 28 -17.25 -1.29 33.67
CA ASP A 28 -17.20 0.11 34.12
C ASP A 28 -18.54 0.86 33.91
N LEU A 29 -19.43 0.35 33.06
CA LEU A 29 -20.81 0.81 32.97
C LEU A 29 -21.66 0.32 34.16
N LYS A 30 -21.22 -0.73 34.88
CA LYS A 30 -21.96 -1.34 35.99
C LYS A 30 -21.60 -0.78 37.38
N SER A 31 -20.55 0.04 37.52
CA SER A 31 -20.13 0.57 38.83
C SER A 31 -20.89 1.82 39.31
N SER A 32 -21.94 2.24 38.60
CA SER A 32 -22.64 3.52 38.84
C SER A 32 -23.92 3.42 39.69
N SER A 33 -24.13 2.36 40.48
CA SER A 33 -25.36 2.18 41.27
C SER A 33 -25.18 2.10 42.79
N ALA A 34 -24.31 2.92 43.39
CA ALA A 34 -24.23 2.99 44.85
C ALA A 34 -24.13 4.39 45.48
N THR A 35 -23.73 5.45 44.77
CA THR A 35 -23.75 6.83 45.31
C THR A 35 -23.91 7.82 44.16
N GLY A 36 -24.69 8.89 44.38
CA GLY A 36 -25.30 9.74 43.35
C GLY A 36 -24.39 10.27 42.25
N GLN A 37 -24.96 10.27 41.04
CA GLN A 37 -24.57 11.02 39.84
C GLN A 37 -23.09 11.01 39.45
N LYS A 38 -22.70 9.94 38.75
CA LYS A 38 -21.74 10.04 37.65
C LYS A 38 -22.37 9.35 36.45
N HIS A 39 -22.67 10.10 35.39
CA HIS A 39 -22.95 9.48 34.10
C HIS A 39 -21.72 8.65 33.70
N PRO A 40 -21.89 7.43 33.17
CA PRO A 40 -20.75 6.67 32.68
C PRO A 40 -20.01 7.50 31.64
N LYS A 41 -18.68 7.59 31.76
CA LYS A 41 -17.86 8.34 30.80
C LYS A 41 -18.09 7.73 29.41
N PRO A 42 -18.48 8.50 28.39
CA PRO A 42 -18.72 7.96 27.07
C PRO A 42 -17.43 7.37 26.48
N TYR A 43 -17.57 6.35 25.63
CA TYR A 43 -16.45 5.78 24.87
C TYR A 43 -15.94 6.80 23.86
N SER A 44 -14.62 6.96 23.79
CA SER A 44 -13.99 7.64 22.65
C SER A 44 -13.86 6.67 21.49
N LEU A 45 -14.52 6.99 20.38
CA LEU A 45 -14.36 6.28 19.13
C LEU A 45 -13.35 7.02 18.25
N GLY A 46 -12.30 6.31 17.83
CA GLY A 46 -11.53 6.71 16.66
C GLY A 46 -12.20 6.16 15.41
N PHE A 47 -12.57 7.04 14.48
CA PHE A 47 -13.29 6.65 13.27
C PHE A 47 -12.33 6.61 12.09
N THR A 48 -11.89 5.40 11.73
CA THR A 48 -11.13 5.20 10.49
C THR A 48 -12.05 5.34 9.29
N PHE A 49 -11.80 6.36 8.48
CA PHE A 49 -12.58 6.67 7.30
C PHE A 49 -11.61 6.85 6.11
N SER A 50 -11.41 5.75 5.38
CA SER A 50 -10.45 5.66 4.28
C SER A 50 -10.98 6.29 3.00
N PHE A 51 -11.30 7.58 3.03
CA PHE A 51 -11.68 8.36 1.87
C PHE A 51 -10.95 9.70 1.90
N THR A 52 -10.86 10.35 0.74
CA THR A 52 -10.19 11.65 0.64
C THR A 52 -10.96 12.73 1.42
N CYS A 53 -10.39 13.12 2.55
CA CYS A 53 -10.91 14.19 3.41
C CYS A 53 -9.87 15.31 3.57
N GLU A 54 -10.32 16.55 3.56
CA GLU A 54 -9.52 17.68 4.02
C GLU A 54 -9.68 17.79 5.54
N GLN A 55 -8.58 17.61 6.28
CA GLN A 55 -8.56 17.72 7.74
C GLN A 55 -8.01 19.08 8.17
N SER A 56 -8.82 19.85 8.91
CA SER A 56 -8.39 21.11 9.52
C SER A 56 -7.94 20.94 10.97
N SER A 57 -8.37 19.86 11.62
CA SER A 57 -7.86 19.36 12.90
C SER A 57 -8.12 17.85 13.01
N LEU A 58 -7.65 17.21 14.08
CA LEU A 58 -7.94 15.79 14.34
C LEU A 58 -9.45 15.50 14.45
N GLU A 59 -10.22 16.47 14.93
CA GLU A 59 -11.66 16.36 15.16
C GLU A 59 -12.51 16.91 14.01
N LYS A 60 -11.92 17.68 13.08
CA LYS A 60 -12.65 18.39 12.03
C LYS A 60 -12.13 18.03 10.66
N SER A 61 -13.04 17.51 9.84
CA SER A 61 -12.73 17.04 8.50
C SER A 61 -13.85 17.36 7.53
N THR A 62 -13.55 17.37 6.24
CA THR A 62 -14.53 17.57 5.18
C THR A 62 -14.29 16.56 4.07
N LEU A 63 -15.30 15.75 3.77
CA LEU A 63 -15.24 14.83 2.63
C LEU A 63 -15.20 15.62 1.32
N ILE A 64 -14.14 15.43 0.54
CA ILE A 64 -13.93 16.17 -0.71
C ILE A 64 -14.59 15.45 -1.88
N HIS A 65 -14.36 14.16 -2.01
CA HIS A 65 -14.97 13.31 -3.03
C HIS A 65 -15.01 11.85 -2.55
N TRP A 66 -15.87 11.05 -3.17
CA TRP A 66 -15.89 9.60 -2.95
C TRP A 66 -14.95 8.90 -3.91
N ASP A 67 -14.22 7.92 -3.41
CA ASP A 67 -13.38 7.01 -4.19
C ASP A 67 -13.91 5.56 -4.10
N LYS A 68 -13.18 4.60 -4.69
CA LYS A 68 -13.46 3.15 -4.59
C LYS A 68 -14.89 2.75 -4.99
N GLY A 69 -15.47 3.47 -5.94
CA GLY A 69 -16.82 3.20 -6.48
C GLY A 69 -17.99 3.71 -5.62
N TRP A 70 -17.72 4.43 -4.52
CA TRP A 70 -18.75 5.10 -3.74
C TRP A 70 -19.25 6.36 -4.45
N ASP A 71 -20.53 6.68 -4.24
CA ASP A 71 -21.19 7.83 -4.85
C ASP A 71 -22.44 8.18 -4.03
N ILE A 72 -22.24 9.00 -2.99
CA ILE A 72 -23.27 9.52 -2.08
C ILE A 72 -23.21 11.06 -2.06
N PRO A 73 -23.99 11.75 -2.93
CA PRO A 73 -23.89 13.20 -3.12
C PRO A 73 -24.09 14.03 -1.85
N GLU A 74 -25.05 13.68 -0.98
CA GLU A 74 -25.34 14.47 0.24
C GLU A 74 -24.18 14.47 1.26
N ALA A 75 -23.24 13.52 1.16
CA ALA A 75 -22.10 13.43 2.07
C ALA A 75 -20.97 14.41 1.71
N ILE A 76 -20.89 14.83 0.44
CA ILE A 76 -19.80 15.68 -0.06
C ILE A 76 -19.89 17.05 0.63
N GLY A 77 -18.74 17.55 1.11
CA GLY A 77 -18.65 18.80 1.85
C GLY A 77 -19.13 18.72 3.31
N LYS A 78 -19.44 17.51 3.82
CA LYS A 78 -19.79 17.28 5.23
C LYS A 78 -18.67 16.59 5.99
N ASP A 79 -18.70 16.74 7.31
CA ASP A 79 -17.77 16.09 8.23
C ASP A 79 -18.25 14.65 8.55
N PRO A 80 -17.50 13.60 8.17
CA PRO A 80 -17.84 12.21 8.50
C PRO A 80 -17.99 11.93 9.99
N CYS A 81 -17.23 12.60 10.86
CA CYS A 81 -17.38 12.45 12.30
C CYS A 81 -18.75 12.96 12.77
N VAL A 82 -19.19 14.10 12.24
CA VAL A 82 -20.51 14.67 12.54
C VAL A 82 -21.61 13.77 11.99
N MET A 83 -21.49 13.32 10.73
CA MET A 83 -22.47 12.42 10.11
C MET A 83 -22.63 11.11 10.90
N LEU A 84 -21.54 10.56 11.44
CA LEU A 84 -21.59 9.38 12.30
C LEU A 84 -22.15 9.69 13.69
N GLN A 85 -21.74 10.81 14.31
CA GLN A 85 -22.22 11.23 15.62
C GLN A 85 -23.74 11.45 15.61
N GLU A 86 -24.30 12.06 14.55
CA GLU A 86 -25.76 12.22 14.37
C GLU A 86 -26.51 10.87 14.45
N ALA A 87 -25.95 9.82 13.83
CA ALA A 87 -26.55 8.49 13.83
C ALA A 87 -26.41 7.78 15.19
N ILE A 88 -25.27 7.97 15.87
CA ILE A 88 -25.00 7.46 17.23
C ILE A 88 -25.94 8.12 18.25
N ASP A 89 -26.10 9.44 18.19
CA ASP A 89 -26.96 10.21 19.11
C ASP A 89 -28.43 9.82 18.96
N LYS A 90 -28.88 9.54 17.74
CA LYS A 90 -30.25 9.05 17.47
C LYS A 90 -30.55 7.72 18.16
N LEU A 91 -29.53 6.89 18.39
CA LEU A 91 -29.64 5.62 19.11
C LEU A 91 -29.30 5.76 20.61
N GLU A 92 -29.05 6.98 21.09
CA GLU A 92 -28.71 7.31 22.48
C GLU A 92 -27.51 6.49 23.02
N LEU A 93 -26.55 6.16 22.16
CA LEU A 93 -25.39 5.35 22.54
C LEU A 93 -24.36 6.19 23.31
N PRO A 94 -23.68 5.63 24.33
CA PRO A 94 -22.67 6.34 25.11
C PRO A 94 -21.31 6.41 24.38
N VAL A 95 -21.29 6.91 23.15
CA VAL A 95 -20.11 6.94 22.27
C VAL A 95 -19.92 8.35 21.71
N VAL A 96 -18.69 8.84 21.74
CA VAL A 96 -18.27 10.11 21.15
C VAL A 96 -17.24 9.84 20.07
N VAL A 97 -17.52 10.27 18.85
CA VAL A 97 -16.56 10.24 17.74
C VAL A 97 -15.51 11.32 17.99
N ALA A 98 -14.32 10.90 18.43
CA ALA A 98 -13.29 11.81 18.94
C ALA A 98 -12.24 12.18 17.89
N VAL A 99 -12.06 11.39 16.85
CA VAL A 99 -11.04 11.64 15.83
C VAL A 99 -11.41 10.94 14.53
N LEU A 100 -11.14 11.61 13.40
CA LEU A 100 -11.13 10.96 12.10
C LEU A 100 -9.71 10.46 11.80
N ALA A 101 -9.58 9.16 11.52
CA ALA A 101 -8.32 8.53 11.15
C ALA A 101 -8.35 8.09 9.68
N ASN A 102 -7.20 8.16 9.00
CA ASN A 102 -6.98 7.45 7.74
C ASN A 102 -6.40 6.06 8.04
N ASP A 103 -6.67 5.05 7.21
CA ASP A 103 -6.19 3.69 7.41
C ASP A 103 -4.66 3.59 7.45
N SER A 104 -3.96 4.27 6.55
CA SER A 104 -2.51 4.28 6.49
C SER A 104 -1.88 4.94 7.73
N VAL A 105 -2.51 6.01 8.23
CA VAL A 105 -2.12 6.66 9.50
C VAL A 105 -2.36 5.72 10.68
N GLY A 106 -3.51 5.03 10.71
CA GLY A 106 -3.81 4.04 11.72
C GLY A 106 -2.78 2.90 11.73
N ALA A 107 -2.47 2.33 10.56
CA ALA A 107 -1.47 1.29 10.40
C ALA A 107 -0.07 1.74 10.87
N LEU A 108 0.31 2.99 10.57
CA LEU A 108 1.56 3.59 11.06
C LEU A 108 1.58 3.67 12.59
N LEU A 109 0.52 4.17 13.22
CA LEU A 109 0.46 4.29 14.67
C LEU A 109 0.45 2.93 15.37
N THR A 110 -0.30 1.97 14.83
CA THR A 110 -0.29 0.59 15.33
C THR A 110 1.09 -0.04 15.21
N ARG A 111 1.78 0.18 14.08
CA ARG A 111 3.14 -0.32 13.90
C ARG A 111 4.08 0.32 14.90
N SER A 112 4.03 1.65 15.04
CA SER A 112 4.87 2.39 15.98
C SER A 112 4.63 1.95 17.43
N TYR A 113 3.38 1.66 17.80
CA TYR A 113 3.02 1.20 19.15
C TYR A 113 3.49 -0.22 19.43
N THR A 114 3.43 -1.11 18.44
CA THR A 114 3.82 -2.52 18.58
C THR A 114 5.30 -2.78 18.29
N SER A 115 5.99 -1.83 17.66
CA SER A 115 7.44 -1.90 17.45
C SER A 115 8.19 -1.79 18.77
N ASN A 116 9.26 -2.59 18.93
CA ASN A 116 10.14 -2.44 20.08
C ASN A 116 10.74 -1.02 20.07
N GLN A 117 10.81 -0.35 21.23
CA GLN A 117 11.23 1.05 21.40
C GLN A 117 12.61 1.42 20.81
N LYS A 118 13.37 0.46 20.30
CA LYS A 118 14.68 0.64 19.68
C LYS A 118 14.61 1.04 18.20
N THR A 119 13.53 0.73 17.48
CA THR A 119 13.39 1.03 16.05
C THR A 119 12.29 2.05 15.83
N SER A 120 12.61 3.22 15.27
CA SER A 120 11.59 4.20 14.89
C SER A 120 10.90 3.77 13.59
N THR A 121 9.60 3.50 13.66
CA THR A 121 8.77 3.31 12.45
C THR A 121 8.77 4.60 11.62
N LEU A 122 9.04 4.49 10.32
CA LEU A 122 9.03 5.62 9.39
C LEU A 122 7.63 5.87 8.83
N GLY A 123 6.90 4.80 8.48
CA GLY A 123 5.62 4.92 7.79
C GLY A 123 4.87 3.61 7.74
N ALA A 124 3.70 3.64 7.14
CA ALA A 124 2.96 2.45 6.77
C ALA A 124 2.36 2.57 5.37
N VAL A 125 2.18 1.41 4.73
CA VAL A 125 1.67 1.29 3.37
C VAL A 125 0.44 0.36 3.37
N ILE A 126 -0.54 0.71 2.55
CA ILE A 126 -1.78 -0.05 2.36
C ILE A 126 -1.81 -0.56 0.92
N PHE A 127 -1.97 -1.88 0.75
CA PHE A 127 -2.14 -2.56 -0.54
C PHE A 127 -3.34 -3.51 -0.47
N GLY A 128 -4.55 -2.95 -0.48
CA GLY A 128 -5.81 -3.68 -0.39
C GLY A 128 -6.73 -3.33 -1.55
N THR A 129 -8.00 -3.03 -1.25
CA THR A 129 -8.96 -2.49 -2.23
C THR A 129 -8.41 -1.23 -2.89
N GLY A 130 -7.86 -0.32 -2.10
CA GLY A 130 -7.09 0.84 -2.56
C GLY A 130 -5.60 0.70 -2.30
N THR A 131 -4.84 1.74 -2.62
CA THR A 131 -3.45 1.88 -2.16
C THR A 131 -3.17 3.26 -1.62
N ASN A 132 -2.55 3.31 -0.44
CA ASN A 132 -2.18 4.55 0.22
C ASN A 132 -0.91 4.36 1.06
N ALA A 133 -0.31 5.46 1.51
CA ALA A 133 0.75 5.45 2.50
C ALA A 133 0.66 6.66 3.44
N ALA A 134 1.08 6.43 4.68
CA ALA A 134 1.38 7.49 5.62
C ALA A 134 2.85 7.38 6.06
N TYR A 135 3.49 8.51 6.30
CA TYR A 135 4.86 8.53 6.82
C TYR A 135 5.09 9.72 7.76
N ILE A 136 6.17 9.62 8.53
CA ILE A 136 6.62 10.68 9.42
C ILE A 136 7.55 11.63 8.65
N GLU A 137 7.13 12.88 8.52
CA GLU A 137 7.90 13.97 7.92
C GLU A 137 8.39 14.95 8.99
N LYS A 138 9.52 15.60 8.73
CA LYS A 138 10.04 16.71 9.53
C LYS A 138 9.16 17.94 9.29
N MET A 139 8.75 18.59 10.38
CA MET A 139 7.97 19.84 10.29
C MET A 139 8.69 20.96 9.51
N SER A 140 10.03 20.91 9.42
CA SER A 140 10.82 21.83 8.60
C SER A 140 10.52 21.74 7.10
N ASN A 141 10.01 20.61 6.63
CA ASN A 141 9.65 20.34 5.24
C ASN A 141 8.18 20.69 4.92
N VAL A 142 7.40 21.06 5.95
CA VAL A 142 5.96 21.35 5.83
C VAL A 142 5.76 22.87 5.68
N ASP A 143 5.74 23.35 4.44
CA ASP A 143 5.75 24.79 4.16
C ASP A 143 4.37 25.47 4.19
N TRP A 144 3.26 24.73 4.10
CA TRP A 144 1.91 25.32 4.08
C TRP A 144 1.37 25.66 5.47
N LEU A 145 2.02 25.18 6.54
CA LEU A 145 1.66 25.53 7.91
C LEU A 145 2.31 26.86 8.29
N ALA A 146 1.50 27.80 8.79
CA ALA A 146 1.97 29.13 9.20
C ALA A 146 3.06 29.08 10.31
N LYS A 147 3.08 28.02 11.11
CA LYS A 147 4.10 27.76 12.12
C LYS A 147 5.13 26.78 11.56
N LYS A 148 6.35 27.26 11.28
CA LYS A 148 7.49 26.37 11.06
C LYS A 148 7.82 25.66 12.37
N GLY A 149 7.91 24.33 12.33
CA GLY A 149 8.25 23.55 13.52
C GLY A 149 9.70 23.78 13.95
N SER A 150 9.97 23.54 15.23
CA SER A 150 11.33 23.54 15.76
C SER A 150 12.13 22.30 15.30
N GLU A 151 13.45 22.31 15.49
CA GLU A 151 14.31 21.18 15.13
C GLU A 151 13.89 19.91 15.88
N GLY A 152 13.60 18.84 15.14
CA GLY A 152 13.13 17.57 15.70
C GLY A 152 11.60 17.44 15.81
N GLU A 153 10.82 18.49 15.52
CA GLU A 153 9.37 18.35 15.39
C GLU A 153 9.01 17.57 14.12
N ILE A 154 8.04 16.67 14.25
CA ILE A 154 7.57 15.78 13.18
C ILE A 154 6.06 15.90 13.00
N MET A 155 5.60 15.56 11.80
CA MET A 155 4.18 15.44 11.46
C MET A 155 3.95 14.14 10.70
N VAL A 156 2.84 13.47 11.03
CA VAL A 156 2.38 12.34 10.23
C VAL A 156 1.69 12.88 8.99
N MET A 157 2.18 12.47 7.84
CA MET A 157 1.69 12.83 6.52
C MET A 157 0.90 11.67 5.94
N ASN A 158 -0.40 11.86 5.73
CA ASN A 158 -1.17 11.03 4.82
C ASN A 158 -0.89 11.50 3.40
N THR A 159 -0.37 10.60 2.55
CA THR A 159 0.11 10.98 1.21
C THR A 159 -0.99 11.00 0.17
N GLU A 160 -2.06 10.23 0.37
CA GLU A 160 -3.06 9.92 -0.66
C GLU A 160 -2.43 9.59 -2.03
N TRP A 161 -1.34 8.81 -2.02
CA TRP A 161 -0.46 8.65 -3.20
C TRP A 161 -1.14 7.95 -4.40
N GLY A 162 -2.39 7.52 -4.26
CA GLY A 162 -3.17 6.88 -5.31
C GLY A 162 -3.33 7.78 -6.53
N CYS A 163 -3.35 9.10 -6.32
CA CYS A 163 -3.41 10.14 -7.35
C CYS A 163 -2.08 10.42 -8.07
N LEU A 164 -1.01 9.69 -7.73
CA LEU A 164 0.26 9.85 -8.43
C LEU A 164 0.07 9.57 -9.93
N GLY A 165 0.37 10.57 -10.76
CA GLY A 165 0.23 10.49 -12.21
C GLY A 165 -1.01 11.15 -12.78
N ASP A 166 -1.92 11.66 -11.95
CA ASP A 166 -3.17 12.32 -12.40
C ASP A 166 -2.86 13.57 -13.25
N ASP A 167 -1.96 14.44 -12.79
CA ASP A 167 -1.56 15.66 -13.52
C ASP A 167 -0.54 15.40 -14.65
N HIS A 168 0.20 14.28 -14.56
CA HIS A 168 1.34 13.96 -15.43
C HIS A 168 1.42 12.46 -15.73
N LEU A 169 0.56 11.98 -16.64
CA LEU A 169 0.47 10.58 -17.05
C LEU A 169 1.75 9.99 -17.68
N ASP A 170 2.79 10.80 -17.91
CA ASP A 170 4.05 10.37 -18.52
C ASP A 170 4.95 9.58 -17.55
N VAL A 171 4.68 9.63 -16.24
CA VAL A 171 5.51 8.97 -15.22
C VAL A 171 5.14 7.51 -14.98
N LEU A 172 3.88 7.14 -15.25
CA LEU A 172 3.39 5.76 -15.06
C LEU A 172 3.36 4.99 -16.38
N PRO A 173 3.77 3.70 -16.38
CA PRO A 173 3.61 2.87 -17.55
C PRO A 173 2.13 2.72 -17.90
N ARG A 174 1.80 2.86 -19.19
CA ARG A 174 0.44 2.76 -19.71
C ARG A 174 0.31 1.64 -20.71
N THR A 175 -0.81 0.93 -20.65
CA THR A 175 -1.25 -0.05 -21.63
C THR A 175 -2.66 0.31 -22.10
N VAL A 176 -3.10 -0.28 -23.21
CA VAL A 176 -4.47 -0.11 -23.70
C VAL A 176 -5.53 -0.57 -22.68
N PHE A 177 -5.18 -1.51 -21.79
CA PHE A 177 -6.05 -1.97 -20.73
C PHE A 177 -6.20 -0.94 -19.61
N ASP A 178 -5.12 -0.23 -19.27
CA ASP A 178 -5.16 0.84 -18.28
C ASP A 178 -6.01 2.01 -18.79
N ASP A 179 -5.86 2.37 -20.07
CA ASP A 179 -6.63 3.45 -20.69
C ASP A 179 -8.13 3.09 -20.76
N GLU A 180 -8.46 1.83 -21.09
CA GLU A 180 -9.86 1.36 -21.12
C GLU A 180 -10.48 1.31 -19.71
N LEU A 181 -9.74 0.80 -18.73
CA LEU A 181 -10.18 0.75 -17.34
C LEU A 181 -10.45 2.16 -16.81
N ASP A 182 -9.52 3.09 -17.04
CA ASP A 182 -9.64 4.48 -16.59
C ASP A 182 -10.86 5.17 -17.24
N ARG A 183 -10.99 5.06 -18.56
CA ARG A 183 -12.11 5.63 -19.33
C ARG A 183 -13.48 5.11 -18.87
N ALA A 184 -13.55 3.85 -18.44
CA ALA A 184 -14.78 3.22 -17.98
C ALA A 184 -15.02 3.38 -16.46
N SER A 185 -14.07 3.97 -15.72
CA SER A 185 -14.18 4.18 -14.28
C SER A 185 -15.13 5.33 -13.94
N THR A 186 -15.52 5.42 -12.65
CA THR A 186 -16.38 6.49 -12.14
C THR A 186 -15.75 7.88 -12.33
N GLU A 187 -14.43 7.97 -12.23
CA GLU A 187 -13.69 9.22 -12.34
C GLU A 187 -12.47 9.03 -13.26
N PRO A 188 -12.66 9.17 -14.59
CA PRO A 188 -11.57 9.06 -15.56
C PRO A 188 -10.50 10.15 -15.32
N GLY A 189 -9.23 9.75 -15.39
CA GLY A 189 -8.08 10.64 -15.18
C GLY A 189 -7.63 10.82 -13.73
N ALA A 190 -8.37 10.29 -12.76
CA ALA A 190 -8.01 10.34 -11.33
C ALA A 190 -7.48 8.99 -10.83
N GLN A 191 -6.77 9.00 -9.69
CA GLN A 191 -6.32 7.79 -8.99
C GLN A 191 -5.46 6.86 -9.87
N MET A 192 -4.57 7.44 -10.67
CA MET A 192 -3.88 6.72 -11.75
C MET A 192 -2.88 5.68 -11.26
N LEU A 193 -2.22 5.90 -10.11
CA LEU A 193 -1.40 4.87 -9.49
C LEU A 193 -2.27 3.77 -8.88
N GLU A 194 -3.35 4.14 -8.19
CA GLU A 194 -4.25 3.19 -7.54
C GLU A 194 -4.85 2.20 -8.55
N LYS A 195 -5.33 2.70 -9.69
CA LYS A 195 -5.83 1.90 -10.83
C LYS A 195 -4.83 0.86 -11.37
N ARG A 196 -3.53 1.06 -11.12
CA ARG A 196 -2.46 0.16 -11.58
C ARG A 196 -1.95 -0.80 -10.52
N VAL A 197 -2.26 -0.55 -9.25
CA VAL A 197 -1.66 -1.24 -8.11
C VAL A 197 -2.70 -1.98 -7.26
N SER A 198 -3.87 -1.39 -7.01
CA SER A 198 -4.78 -1.87 -5.97
C SER A 198 -5.68 -3.02 -6.42
N GLY A 199 -6.14 -3.81 -5.44
CA GLY A 199 -6.92 -5.02 -5.65
C GLY A 199 -8.26 -4.76 -6.34
N LEU A 200 -8.83 -3.56 -6.19
CA LEU A 200 -10.05 -3.19 -6.89
C LEU A 200 -9.92 -3.27 -8.42
N TYR A 201 -8.71 -3.01 -8.96
CA TYR A 201 -8.51 -2.84 -10.40
C TYR A 201 -7.72 -3.96 -11.06
N LEU A 202 -6.91 -4.73 -10.32
CA LEU A 202 -6.09 -5.80 -10.93
C LEU A 202 -6.93 -6.90 -11.60
N GLY A 203 -8.10 -7.21 -11.04
CA GLY A 203 -9.05 -8.16 -11.62
C GLY A 203 -9.65 -7.67 -12.95
N GLU A 204 -9.98 -6.39 -13.04
CA GLU A 204 -10.48 -5.78 -14.27
C GLU A 204 -9.42 -5.74 -15.37
N LEU A 205 -8.17 -5.43 -15.02
CA LEU A 205 -7.06 -5.50 -15.98
C LEU A 205 -6.85 -6.92 -16.52
N LEU A 206 -7.00 -7.94 -15.67
CA LEU A 206 -6.96 -9.33 -16.11
C LEU A 206 -8.13 -9.65 -17.05
N ARG A 207 -9.34 -9.21 -16.70
CA ARG A 207 -10.55 -9.42 -17.51
C ARG A 207 -10.38 -8.84 -18.91
N LEU A 208 -9.92 -7.60 -19.01
CA LEU A 208 -9.68 -6.91 -20.30
C LEU A 208 -8.62 -7.62 -21.14
N ALA A 209 -7.53 -8.09 -20.51
CA ALA A 209 -6.48 -8.84 -21.21
C ALA A 209 -6.98 -10.20 -21.72
N ILE A 210 -7.78 -10.92 -20.92
CA ILE A 210 -8.39 -12.20 -21.33
C ILE A 210 -9.33 -11.98 -22.50
N LEU A 211 -10.21 -10.97 -22.46
CA LEU A 211 -11.15 -10.69 -23.55
C LEU A 211 -10.43 -10.43 -24.88
N GLN A 212 -9.37 -9.61 -24.87
CA GLN A 212 -8.60 -9.36 -26.08
C GLN A 212 -7.96 -10.64 -26.65
N LEU A 213 -7.47 -11.53 -25.79
CA LEU A 213 -6.86 -12.79 -26.20
C LEU A 213 -7.89 -13.83 -26.68
N VAL A 214 -9.10 -13.82 -26.12
CA VAL A 214 -10.23 -14.62 -26.61
C VAL A 214 -10.61 -14.18 -28.02
N ASP A 215 -10.75 -12.88 -28.25
CA ASP A 215 -11.06 -12.33 -29.58
C ASP A 215 -9.97 -12.65 -30.61
N ALA A 216 -8.71 -12.76 -30.15
CA ALA A 216 -7.58 -13.18 -30.98
C ALA A 216 -7.48 -14.71 -31.18
N GLY A 217 -8.36 -15.50 -30.55
CA GLY A 217 -8.33 -16.98 -30.63
C GLY A 217 -7.15 -17.62 -29.91
N ALA A 218 -6.58 -16.96 -28.90
CA ALA A 218 -5.40 -17.44 -28.15
C ALA A 218 -5.75 -18.40 -27.01
N PHE A 219 -7.03 -18.51 -26.64
CA PHE A 219 -7.54 -19.42 -25.61
C PHE A 219 -8.34 -20.56 -26.25
N ASN A 220 -8.19 -21.78 -25.72
CA ASN A 220 -8.97 -22.96 -26.13
C ASN A 220 -10.31 -23.05 -25.39
N LEU A 221 -10.34 -22.54 -24.15
CA LEU A 221 -11.55 -22.48 -23.34
C LEU A 221 -12.65 -21.65 -24.00
N LYS A 222 -13.89 -21.92 -23.60
CA LYS A 222 -15.07 -21.18 -24.03
C LYS A 222 -15.83 -20.69 -22.82
N PHE A 223 -16.22 -19.43 -22.84
CA PHE A 223 -17.03 -18.85 -21.78
C PHE A 223 -18.52 -19.03 -22.05
N SER A 224 -19.28 -19.39 -21.03
CA SER A 224 -20.74 -19.28 -21.06
C SER A 224 -21.16 -17.82 -21.27
N LYS A 225 -22.32 -17.60 -21.92
CA LYS A 225 -22.90 -16.25 -22.10
C LYS A 225 -23.15 -15.50 -20.80
N SER A 226 -23.33 -16.22 -19.68
CA SER A 226 -23.52 -15.66 -18.34
C SER A 226 -22.23 -15.45 -17.56
N SER A 227 -21.06 -15.73 -18.17
CA SER A 227 -19.77 -15.64 -17.52
C SER A 227 -19.50 -14.23 -16.96
N ALA A 228 -18.87 -14.19 -15.80
CA ALA A 228 -18.40 -12.96 -15.18
C ALA A 228 -17.35 -12.22 -16.03
N ILE A 229 -16.69 -12.89 -16.99
CA ILE A 229 -15.73 -12.24 -17.91
C ILE A 229 -16.37 -11.13 -18.76
N PHE A 230 -17.68 -11.24 -19.04
CA PHE A 230 -18.43 -10.27 -19.83
C PHE A 230 -19.03 -9.15 -18.98
N GLN A 231 -18.85 -9.20 -17.66
CA GLN A 231 -19.30 -8.19 -16.72
C GLN A 231 -18.10 -7.35 -16.30
N ARG A 232 -18.20 -6.02 -16.43
CA ARG A 232 -17.17 -5.10 -15.95
C ARG A 232 -16.96 -5.34 -14.45
N GLU A 233 -15.70 -5.39 -14.02
CA GLU A 233 -15.29 -5.72 -12.64
C GLU A 233 -15.77 -7.12 -12.17
N GLY A 234 -16.08 -8.02 -13.12
CA GLY A 234 -16.57 -9.36 -12.80
C GLY A 234 -15.50 -10.34 -12.28
N ILE A 235 -14.22 -9.95 -12.27
CA ILE A 235 -13.14 -10.74 -11.70
C ILE A 235 -12.62 -10.04 -10.44
N ASP A 236 -12.70 -10.73 -9.31
CA ASP A 236 -12.14 -10.25 -8.04
C ASP A 236 -10.64 -10.54 -7.91
N SER A 237 -9.92 -9.70 -7.17
CA SER A 237 -8.49 -9.88 -6.91
C SER A 237 -8.12 -11.18 -6.20
N SER A 238 -9.01 -11.79 -5.41
CA SER A 238 -8.75 -13.08 -4.76
C SER A 238 -8.56 -14.22 -5.77
N PHE A 239 -9.24 -14.15 -6.92
CA PHE A 239 -9.07 -15.12 -8.00
C PHE A 239 -7.62 -15.13 -8.52
N LEU A 240 -6.98 -13.95 -8.61
CA LEU A 240 -5.60 -13.82 -9.06
C LEU A 240 -4.65 -14.59 -8.13
N SER A 241 -4.76 -14.36 -6.82
CA SER A 241 -3.94 -15.02 -5.81
C SER A 241 -4.17 -16.53 -5.82
N HIS A 242 -5.43 -16.98 -5.80
CA HIS A 242 -5.76 -18.42 -5.78
C HIS A 242 -5.26 -19.15 -7.04
N LEU A 243 -5.36 -18.52 -8.22
CA LEU A 243 -4.94 -19.17 -9.46
C LEU A 243 -3.42 -19.27 -9.57
N VAL A 244 -2.66 -18.27 -9.11
CA VAL A 244 -1.19 -18.30 -9.15
C VAL A 244 -0.61 -19.24 -8.09
N ILE A 245 -1.25 -19.39 -6.93
CA ILE A 245 -0.82 -20.34 -5.87
C ILE A 245 -1.07 -21.80 -6.28
N SER A 246 -2.05 -22.04 -7.15
CA SER A 246 -2.47 -23.38 -7.56
C SER A 246 -1.40 -24.07 -8.43
N ALA A 247 -0.51 -24.83 -7.79
CA ALA A 247 0.53 -25.60 -8.47
C ALA A 247 0.01 -26.83 -9.21
N ASP A 248 -1.16 -27.36 -8.84
CA ASP A 248 -1.82 -28.47 -9.53
C ASP A 248 -2.69 -27.95 -10.69
N PRO A 249 -2.36 -28.28 -11.96
CA PRO A 249 -3.13 -27.83 -13.11
C PRO A 249 -4.61 -28.24 -13.06
N LYS A 250 -4.96 -29.35 -12.41
CA LYS A 250 -6.37 -29.79 -12.31
C LYS A 250 -7.17 -28.87 -11.39
N HIS A 251 -6.63 -28.55 -10.23
CA HIS A 251 -7.26 -27.60 -9.31
C HIS A 251 -7.35 -26.20 -9.93
N ALA A 252 -6.29 -25.75 -10.61
CA ALA A 252 -6.28 -24.47 -11.31
C ALA A 252 -7.32 -24.41 -12.45
N SER A 253 -7.45 -25.49 -13.24
CA SER A 253 -8.48 -25.58 -14.29
C SER A 253 -9.88 -25.51 -13.67
N LYS A 254 -10.10 -26.25 -12.58
CA LYS A 254 -11.39 -26.25 -11.88
C LYS A 254 -11.75 -24.88 -11.32
N LEU A 255 -10.77 -24.15 -10.77
CA LEU A 255 -10.96 -22.78 -10.30
C LEU A 255 -11.38 -21.83 -11.44
N ILE A 256 -10.79 -21.96 -12.63
CA ILE A 256 -11.17 -21.18 -13.82
C ILE A 256 -12.60 -21.55 -14.27
N GLU A 257 -12.92 -22.84 -14.36
CA GLU A 257 -14.26 -23.33 -14.72
C GLU A 257 -15.33 -22.74 -13.79
N ASP A 258 -15.10 -22.85 -12.48
CA ASP A 258 -16.07 -22.43 -11.46
C ASP A 258 -16.20 -20.91 -11.39
N THR A 259 -15.09 -20.17 -11.42
CA THR A 259 -15.10 -18.71 -11.27
C THR A 259 -15.60 -18.02 -12.55
N LEU A 260 -15.15 -18.48 -13.72
CA LEU A 260 -15.44 -17.82 -14.99
C LEU A 260 -16.54 -18.52 -15.78
N SER A 261 -17.19 -19.57 -15.25
CA SER A 261 -18.17 -20.36 -16.01
C SER A 261 -17.63 -20.75 -17.39
N ALA A 262 -16.41 -21.28 -17.39
CA ALA A 262 -15.66 -21.65 -18.58
C ALA A 262 -15.74 -23.17 -18.83
N GLU A 263 -15.72 -23.56 -20.11
CA GLU A 263 -15.71 -24.94 -20.56
C GLU A 263 -14.44 -25.24 -21.36
N ASN A 264 -14.01 -26.50 -21.36
CA ASN A 264 -12.82 -26.98 -22.09
C ASN A 264 -11.52 -26.26 -21.68
N VAL A 265 -11.35 -25.98 -20.38
CA VAL A 265 -10.14 -25.35 -19.86
C VAL A 265 -8.96 -26.30 -20.03
N THR A 266 -7.97 -25.88 -20.81
CA THR A 266 -6.74 -26.64 -21.05
C THR A 266 -5.63 -26.18 -20.09
N VAL A 267 -4.59 -27.01 -19.95
CA VAL A 267 -3.40 -26.65 -19.18
C VAL A 267 -2.70 -25.42 -19.78
N ASP A 268 -2.74 -25.24 -21.10
CA ASP A 268 -2.18 -24.06 -21.76
C ASP A 268 -2.97 -22.79 -21.42
N ASP A 269 -4.30 -22.89 -21.30
CA ASP A 269 -5.13 -21.76 -20.86
C ASP A 269 -4.80 -21.37 -19.42
N VAL A 270 -4.62 -22.35 -18.53
CA VAL A 270 -4.19 -22.13 -17.14
C VAL A 270 -2.86 -21.38 -17.11
N HIS A 271 -1.86 -21.88 -17.83
CA HIS A 271 -0.54 -21.24 -17.86
C HIS A 271 -0.60 -19.83 -18.45
N ALA A 272 -1.37 -19.61 -19.52
CA ALA A 272 -1.56 -18.29 -20.10
C ALA A 272 -2.18 -17.31 -19.09
N MET A 273 -3.22 -17.71 -18.37
CA MET A 273 -3.82 -16.87 -17.32
C MET A 273 -2.84 -16.61 -16.18
N GLN A 274 -2.11 -17.63 -15.69
CA GLN A 274 -1.09 -17.43 -14.65
C GLN A 274 0.03 -16.48 -15.10
N MET A 275 0.44 -16.52 -16.37
CA MET A 275 1.41 -15.57 -16.95
C MET A 275 0.87 -14.14 -16.96
N LEU A 276 -0.39 -13.93 -17.36
CA LEU A 276 -1.03 -12.62 -17.33
C LEU A 276 -1.09 -12.06 -15.91
N ILE A 277 -1.56 -12.87 -14.96
CA ILE A 277 -1.67 -12.47 -13.55
C ILE A 277 -0.28 -12.11 -12.99
N THR A 278 0.71 -12.96 -13.26
CA THR A 278 2.11 -12.71 -12.84
C THR A 278 2.61 -11.39 -13.40
N ALA A 279 2.34 -11.06 -14.66
CA ALA A 279 2.75 -9.80 -15.27
C ALA A 279 2.07 -8.58 -14.64
N ILE A 280 0.74 -8.66 -14.43
CA ILE A 280 -0.07 -7.58 -13.83
C ILE A 280 0.41 -7.29 -12.40
N CYS A 281 0.51 -8.31 -11.56
CA CYS A 281 0.87 -8.12 -10.17
C CYS A 281 2.36 -7.84 -9.97
N ARG A 282 3.23 -8.33 -10.86
CA ARG A 282 4.64 -7.90 -10.90
C ARG A 282 4.75 -6.40 -11.17
N ARG A 283 3.98 -5.87 -12.14
CA ARG A 283 3.92 -4.43 -12.39
C ARG A 283 3.41 -3.69 -11.15
N ALA A 284 2.31 -4.15 -10.55
CA ALA A 284 1.74 -3.54 -9.35
C ALA A 284 2.75 -3.49 -8.19
N GLY A 285 3.38 -4.61 -7.84
CA GLY A 285 4.39 -4.68 -6.79
C GLY A 285 5.59 -3.77 -7.08
N ARG A 286 6.05 -3.71 -8.34
CA ARG A 286 7.18 -2.83 -8.69
C ARG A 286 6.85 -1.34 -8.61
N LEU A 287 5.63 -0.94 -9.00
CA LEU A 287 5.15 0.44 -8.84
C LEU A 287 5.00 0.80 -7.35
N ALA A 288 4.48 -0.11 -6.54
CA ALA A 288 4.42 0.04 -5.09
C ALA A 288 5.81 0.22 -4.46
N GLY A 289 6.80 -0.61 -4.85
CA GLY A 289 8.17 -0.50 -4.37
C GLY A 289 8.86 0.80 -4.78
N ALA A 290 8.63 1.28 -6.01
CA ALA A 290 9.14 2.57 -6.46
C ALA A 290 8.52 3.75 -5.68
N SER A 291 7.22 3.67 -5.39
CA SER A 291 6.50 4.70 -4.62
C SER A 291 6.99 4.76 -3.17
N LEU A 292 7.15 3.59 -2.52
CA LEU A 292 7.74 3.50 -1.18
C LEU A 292 9.19 4.02 -1.14
N SER A 293 9.97 3.76 -2.20
CA SER A 293 11.33 4.28 -2.31
C SER A 293 11.36 5.81 -2.25
N ALA A 294 10.40 6.49 -2.90
CA ALA A 294 10.31 7.95 -2.87
C ALA A 294 10.11 8.47 -1.44
N LEU A 295 9.23 7.85 -0.64
CA LEU A 295 9.02 8.23 0.77
C LEU A 295 10.27 8.00 1.62
N ILE A 296 10.96 6.89 1.39
CA ILE A 296 12.18 6.56 2.13
C ILE A 296 13.29 7.57 1.79
N ILE A 297 13.46 7.93 0.52
CA ILE A 297 14.43 8.94 0.08
C ILE A 297 14.07 10.31 0.70
N GLN A 298 12.81 10.72 0.58
CA GLN A 298 12.30 11.98 1.12
C GLN A 298 12.56 12.11 2.62
N SER A 299 12.38 11.03 3.38
CA SER A 299 12.60 11.03 4.83
C SER A 299 14.06 11.31 5.25
N GLY A 300 15.02 11.11 4.34
CA GLY A 300 16.46 11.19 4.61
C GLY A 300 17.00 10.06 5.50
N ARG A 301 16.20 9.06 5.87
CA ARG A 301 16.63 7.96 6.78
C ARG A 301 17.61 6.95 6.15
N LEU A 302 17.91 7.07 4.87
CA LEU A 302 18.94 6.27 4.21
C LEU A 302 20.36 6.71 4.58
N GLU A 303 20.54 7.99 4.85
CA GLU A 303 21.82 8.61 5.19
C GLU A 303 22.22 8.18 6.60
N THR A 304 23.29 7.40 6.71
CA THR A 304 23.93 7.17 8.02
C THR A 304 24.57 8.48 8.48
N PRO A 305 24.35 8.93 9.73
CA PRO A 305 25.19 9.97 10.30
C PRO A 305 26.64 9.48 10.22
N ASN A 306 27.56 10.31 9.73
CA ASN A 306 29.00 10.07 9.83
C ASN A 306 29.40 10.09 11.32
N TYR A 307 29.17 8.99 12.05
CA TYR A 307 29.85 8.77 13.31
C TYR A 307 31.30 8.43 12.99
N GLY A 308 32.18 9.39 13.25
CA GLY A 308 33.61 9.25 13.04
C GLY A 308 34.16 7.99 13.70
N SER A 309 34.86 7.19 12.90
CA SER A 309 35.94 6.28 13.24
C SER A 309 36.18 6.03 14.74
N LYS A 310 35.46 5.06 15.32
CA LYS A 310 35.92 4.33 16.52
C LYS A 310 35.48 2.86 16.49
N CYS A 311 35.88 2.15 15.44
CA CYS A 311 36.08 0.70 15.52
C CYS A 311 37.51 0.42 15.04
N GLN A 312 38.48 0.63 15.93
CA GLN A 312 39.82 0.08 15.74
C GLN A 312 39.78 -1.39 16.18
N GLY A 313 40.30 -2.27 15.31
CA GLY A 313 40.75 -3.60 15.71
C GLY A 313 39.96 -4.78 15.15
N VAL A 314 39.89 -4.91 13.83
CA VAL A 314 39.88 -6.23 13.17
C VAL A 314 40.74 -6.13 11.93
N GLU A 315 41.91 -6.76 11.93
CA GLU A 315 42.69 -6.99 10.71
C GLU A 315 41.89 -7.91 9.79
N VAL A 316 41.41 -7.35 8.68
CA VAL A 316 40.96 -8.12 7.53
C VAL A 316 42.16 -8.24 6.60
N THR A 317 42.63 -9.46 6.37
CA THR A 317 43.65 -9.76 5.37
C THR A 317 43.14 -9.36 4.00
N GLU A 318 43.77 -8.34 3.41
CA GLU A 318 43.56 -7.92 2.03
C GLU A 318 43.92 -9.05 1.07
N TYR A 319 42.97 -9.42 0.19
CA TYR A 319 43.30 -10.04 -1.08
C TYR A 319 43.33 -8.95 -2.15
N GLU A 320 44.51 -8.74 -2.71
CA GLU A 320 44.77 -7.81 -3.80
C GLU A 320 43.86 -8.09 -4.99
N THR A 321 43.02 -7.11 -5.34
CA THR A 321 42.54 -6.93 -6.72
C THR A 321 43.06 -5.59 -7.21
N SER A 322 43.69 -5.63 -8.37
CA SER A 322 44.47 -4.55 -8.97
C SER A 322 43.69 -3.24 -9.10
N LYS A 323 44.25 -2.16 -8.54
CA LYS A 323 43.76 -0.78 -8.61
C LYS A 323 43.75 -0.26 -10.05
N THR A 324 42.62 0.27 -10.51
CA THR A 324 42.58 1.33 -11.52
C THR A 324 42.25 2.66 -10.84
N PRO A 325 42.98 3.75 -11.09
CA PRO A 325 42.77 5.01 -10.37
C PRO A 325 41.50 5.71 -10.85
N GLU A 326 40.67 6.16 -9.90
CA GLU A 326 39.51 7.00 -10.13
C GLU A 326 39.95 8.42 -10.54
N VAL A 327 39.51 8.89 -11.71
CA VAL A 327 39.65 10.27 -12.18
C VAL A 327 38.23 10.86 -12.33
N PRO A 328 37.98 12.15 -12.01
CA PRO A 328 36.64 12.71 -12.12
C PRO A 328 36.16 12.77 -13.58
N MET A 329 34.94 12.28 -13.84
CA MET A 329 34.44 12.15 -15.22
C MET A 329 34.31 13.50 -15.95
N SER A 330 34.99 13.61 -17.09
CA SER A 330 34.91 14.78 -17.97
C SER A 330 33.60 14.80 -18.77
N ALA A 331 33.24 15.95 -19.34
CA ALA A 331 32.00 16.12 -20.12
C ALA A 331 31.86 15.15 -21.32
N LEU A 332 32.98 14.64 -21.85
CA LEU A 332 33.04 13.66 -22.93
C LEU A 332 32.52 12.27 -22.51
N GLU A 333 32.69 11.86 -21.25
CA GLU A 333 32.20 10.56 -20.77
C GLU A 333 30.70 10.57 -20.51
N ARG A 334 30.16 11.71 -20.08
CA ARG A 334 28.70 11.98 -20.03
C ARG A 334 28.08 11.91 -21.43
N PHE A 335 28.79 12.37 -22.45
CA PHE A 335 28.37 12.26 -23.85
C PHE A 335 28.39 10.80 -24.33
N SER A 336 29.41 10.02 -23.96
CA SER A 336 29.49 8.59 -24.29
C SER A 336 28.36 7.75 -23.65
N CYS A 337 27.96 8.06 -22.41
CA CYS A 337 26.84 7.41 -21.74
C CYS A 337 25.49 7.77 -22.38
N ARG A 338 25.33 9.02 -22.87
CA ARG A 338 24.16 9.41 -23.68
C ARG A 338 24.16 8.67 -25.02
N LEU A 339 25.30 8.53 -25.70
CA LEU A 339 25.41 7.72 -26.92
C LEU A 339 25.11 6.24 -26.68
N LYS A 340 25.57 5.64 -25.57
CA LYS A 340 25.26 4.25 -25.22
C LYS A 340 23.76 4.04 -24.93
N ARG A 341 23.06 5.04 -24.37
CA ARG A 341 21.59 5.00 -24.16
C ARG A 341 20.82 5.16 -25.48
N VAL A 342 21.28 6.04 -26.37
CA VAL A 342 20.71 6.19 -27.72
C VAL A 342 20.94 4.93 -28.55
N TRP A 343 22.13 4.32 -28.46
CA TRP A 343 22.46 3.06 -29.13
C TRP A 343 21.63 1.88 -28.62
N ARG A 344 21.35 1.79 -27.31
CA ARG A 344 20.41 0.79 -26.76
C ARG A 344 18.97 0.99 -27.24
N ARG A 345 18.52 2.25 -27.40
CA ARG A 345 17.20 2.55 -27.99
C ARG A 345 17.14 2.17 -29.47
N ILE A 346 18.22 2.40 -30.23
CA ILE A 346 18.33 1.98 -31.64
C ILE A 346 18.32 0.45 -31.76
N LEU A 347 19.03 -0.27 -30.88
CA LEU A 347 19.05 -1.74 -30.86
C LEU A 347 17.69 -2.35 -30.47
N GLN A 348 16.88 -1.67 -29.66
CA GLN A 348 15.51 -2.07 -29.34
C GLN A 348 14.53 -1.87 -30.50
N ILE A 349 14.69 -0.80 -31.29
CA ILE A 349 13.89 -0.55 -32.52
C ILE A 349 14.21 -1.59 -33.61
N LEU A 350 15.44 -2.14 -33.61
CA LEU A 350 15.89 -3.16 -34.57
C LEU A 350 15.66 -4.62 -34.11
N GLY A 351 14.93 -4.84 -33.02
CA GLY A 351 14.42 -6.17 -32.66
C GLY A 351 15.44 -7.21 -32.16
N MET A 352 16.64 -6.80 -31.74
CA MET A 352 17.66 -7.73 -31.23
C MET A 352 17.63 -7.84 -29.70
N ARG A 353 17.27 -9.03 -29.16
CA ARG A 353 17.32 -9.35 -27.72
C ARG A 353 18.72 -9.81 -27.29
N SER A 354 19.23 -9.34 -26.15
CA SER A 354 20.42 -9.90 -25.49
C SER A 354 20.07 -11.11 -24.62
N PRO A 355 20.99 -12.08 -24.42
CA PRO A 355 20.68 -13.35 -23.80
C PRO A 355 20.57 -13.28 -22.27
N VAL A 356 19.73 -14.17 -21.76
CA VAL A 356 19.44 -14.50 -20.35
C VAL A 356 20.71 -14.98 -19.65
N VAL A 357 20.99 -14.46 -18.43
CA VAL A 357 21.99 -15.03 -17.52
C VAL A 357 21.28 -15.93 -16.53
N THR A 358 21.67 -17.20 -16.53
CA THR A 358 21.22 -18.28 -15.65
C THR A 358 21.75 -18.13 -14.22
N SER A 359 20.92 -18.54 -13.26
CA SER A 359 21.19 -18.56 -11.82
C SER A 359 22.28 -19.58 -11.44
N MET A 360 23.02 -19.30 -10.35
CA MET A 360 23.91 -20.24 -9.68
C MET A 360 23.43 -20.59 -8.26
N PRO A 361 23.79 -21.77 -7.72
CA PRO A 361 23.11 -22.37 -6.58
C PRO A 361 23.60 -21.85 -5.22
N CYS A 362 22.69 -21.92 -4.25
CA CYS A 362 22.85 -21.47 -2.87
C CYS A 362 23.79 -22.38 -2.07
N ILE A 363 24.82 -21.82 -1.44
CA ILE A 363 25.71 -22.51 -0.49
C ILE A 363 25.21 -22.25 0.94
N ARG A 364 24.91 -23.33 1.67
CA ARG A 364 24.57 -23.30 3.11
C ARG A 364 25.81 -22.92 3.93
N HIS A 365 25.68 -21.94 4.81
CA HIS A 365 26.59 -21.75 5.95
C HIS A 365 25.86 -21.93 7.28
N ARG A 366 26.53 -22.66 8.18
CA ARG A 366 26.13 -22.99 9.54
C ARG A 366 27.17 -22.34 10.47
N GLY A 367 26.75 -21.54 11.45
CA GLY A 367 27.55 -21.24 12.65
C GLY A 367 27.65 -19.78 13.11
N SER A 368 27.37 -19.61 14.41
CA SER A 368 27.65 -18.52 15.37
C SER A 368 26.91 -17.18 15.23
N SER A 369 25.71 -17.17 15.82
CA SER A 369 25.00 -16.02 16.41
C SER A 369 25.73 -15.52 17.66
N GLU A 370 25.87 -14.19 17.81
CA GLU A 370 25.75 -13.40 19.07
C GLU A 370 26.51 -12.05 19.09
N SER A 371 27.11 -11.57 17.99
CA SER A 371 27.76 -10.23 18.00
C SER A 371 27.39 -9.27 16.87
N THR A 372 26.57 -9.68 15.90
CA THR A 372 26.12 -8.83 14.78
C THR A 372 24.70 -8.26 14.93
N GLU A 373 23.91 -8.72 15.89
CA GLU A 373 22.52 -8.25 16.07
C GLU A 373 22.45 -6.82 16.65
N GLY A 374 23.41 -6.42 17.50
CA GLY A 374 23.35 -5.12 18.18
C GLY A 374 23.62 -3.89 17.30
N CYS A 375 24.33 -4.04 16.17
CA CYS A 375 24.75 -2.90 15.33
C CYS A 375 23.80 -2.64 14.15
N LEU A 376 22.99 -3.64 13.75
CA LEU A 376 22.01 -3.49 12.67
C LEU A 376 20.70 -2.87 13.15
N GLU A 377 20.33 -3.01 14.44
CA GLU A 377 19.07 -2.49 14.98
C GLU A 377 18.95 -0.95 14.91
N GLU A 378 20.06 -0.20 15.05
CA GLU A 378 20.03 1.27 15.08
C GLU A 378 19.82 1.95 13.71
N ASN A 379 19.89 1.19 12.61
CA ASN A 379 19.77 1.75 11.25
C ASN A 379 18.61 1.12 10.44
N VAL A 380 17.66 0.47 11.11
CA VAL A 380 16.49 -0.14 10.45
C VAL A 380 15.45 0.93 10.13
N ILE A 381 14.99 0.95 8.87
CA ILE A 381 13.82 1.71 8.42
C ILE A 381 12.61 0.80 8.53
N ASP A 382 11.88 0.92 9.62
CA ASP A 382 10.71 0.08 9.90
C ASP A 382 9.45 0.66 9.21
N ILE A 383 8.77 -0.18 8.43
CA ILE A 383 7.57 0.16 7.65
C ILE A 383 6.46 -0.82 8.02
N GLY A 384 5.32 -0.30 8.46
CA GLY A 384 4.09 -1.08 8.62
C GLY A 384 3.47 -1.39 7.26
N ALA A 385 2.83 -2.54 7.12
CA ALA A 385 2.10 -2.87 5.89
C ALA A 385 0.77 -3.54 6.21
N ASP A 386 -0.28 -3.19 5.47
CA ASP A 386 -1.60 -3.81 5.57
C ASP A 386 -2.20 -3.98 4.16
N GLY A 387 -3.18 -4.87 4.04
CA GLY A 387 -3.95 -5.09 2.82
C GLY A 387 -3.72 -6.44 2.15
N SER A 388 -4.76 -6.90 1.46
CA SER A 388 -4.86 -8.23 0.89
C SER A 388 -3.81 -8.56 -0.17
N LEU A 389 -3.32 -7.57 -0.94
CA LEU A 389 -2.33 -7.83 -1.99
C LEU A 389 -0.98 -8.22 -1.40
N ILE A 390 -0.50 -7.49 -0.39
CA ILE A 390 0.80 -7.81 0.21
C ILE A 390 0.74 -9.07 1.09
N GLU A 391 -0.43 -9.38 1.66
CA GLU A 391 -0.62 -10.59 2.46
C GLU A 391 -0.80 -11.87 1.62
N PHE A 392 -1.64 -11.82 0.58
CA PHE A 392 -2.08 -13.02 -0.13
C PHE A 392 -1.50 -13.18 -1.52
N TYR A 393 -1.01 -12.13 -2.17
CA TYR A 393 -0.47 -12.26 -3.52
C TYR A 393 0.99 -12.76 -3.48
N PRO A 394 1.30 -13.90 -4.14
CA PRO A 394 2.64 -14.46 -4.12
C PRO A 394 3.68 -13.48 -4.68
N ASN A 395 4.80 -13.33 -3.98
CA ASN A 395 5.93 -12.50 -4.39
C ASN A 395 5.64 -10.98 -4.50
N PHE A 396 4.49 -10.48 -4.01
CA PHE A 396 4.20 -9.04 -4.08
C PHE A 396 5.29 -8.20 -3.39
N GLU A 397 5.61 -8.53 -2.14
CA GLU A 397 6.72 -7.88 -1.40
C GLU A 397 8.07 -8.09 -2.09
N ALA A 398 8.31 -9.27 -2.67
CA ALA A 398 9.56 -9.56 -3.37
C ALA A 398 9.75 -8.66 -4.62
N GLU A 399 8.68 -8.41 -5.36
CA GLU A 399 8.67 -7.50 -6.52
C GLU A 399 8.82 -6.03 -6.09
N MET A 400 8.17 -5.63 -4.98
CA MET A 400 8.39 -4.31 -4.37
C MET A 400 9.87 -4.11 -4.03
N ARG A 401 10.45 -5.04 -3.27
CA ARG A 401 11.88 -5.01 -2.89
C ARG A 401 12.78 -5.05 -4.12
N GLY A 402 12.39 -5.80 -5.16
CA GLY A 402 13.07 -5.81 -6.45
C GLY A 402 13.16 -4.41 -7.07
N ALA A 403 12.05 -3.69 -7.14
CA ALA A 403 12.04 -2.31 -7.63
C ALA A 403 12.87 -1.37 -6.74
N MET A 404 12.77 -1.49 -5.41
CA MET A 404 13.56 -0.69 -4.49
C MET A 404 15.08 -0.84 -4.73
N ARG A 405 15.57 -2.07 -4.95
CA ARG A 405 16.99 -2.32 -5.24
C ARG A 405 17.48 -1.66 -6.53
N GLU A 406 16.58 -1.41 -7.46
CA GLU A 406 16.90 -0.80 -8.76
C GLU A 406 16.86 0.73 -8.72
N VAL A 407 16.24 1.34 -7.70
CA VAL A 407 16.29 2.78 -7.47
C VAL A 407 17.70 3.15 -6.99
N SER A 408 18.38 4.04 -7.70
CA SER A 408 19.81 4.34 -7.50
C SER A 408 20.15 4.82 -6.09
N GLU A 409 19.27 5.59 -5.49
CA GLU A 409 19.41 6.21 -4.17
C GLU A 409 19.19 5.20 -3.03
N ILE A 410 18.42 4.14 -3.29
CA ILE A 410 18.19 3.04 -2.35
C ILE A 410 19.27 1.96 -2.54
N GLY A 411 19.33 1.39 -3.74
CA GLY A 411 20.21 0.29 -4.09
C GLY A 411 20.02 -0.97 -3.24
N PRO A 412 20.84 -2.02 -3.47
CA PRO A 412 20.78 -3.25 -2.69
C PRO A 412 21.02 -3.06 -1.18
N ARG A 413 21.89 -2.11 -0.81
CA ARG A 413 22.23 -1.84 0.60
C ARG A 413 21.15 -1.05 1.33
N GLY A 414 20.52 -0.07 0.68
CA GLY A 414 19.42 0.69 1.27
C GLY A 414 18.19 -0.19 1.47
N GLU A 415 17.87 -1.05 0.50
CA GLU A 415 16.75 -1.99 0.62
C GLU A 415 16.90 -2.95 1.81
N GLN A 416 18.12 -3.42 2.08
CA GLN A 416 18.42 -4.27 3.26
C GLN A 416 18.15 -3.58 4.60
N LYS A 417 18.15 -2.25 4.65
CA LYS A 417 17.78 -1.49 5.87
C LYS A 417 16.26 -1.48 6.08
N VAL A 418 15.47 -1.78 5.06
CA VAL A 418 14.01 -1.63 5.12
C VAL A 418 13.35 -2.91 5.63
N LYS A 419 12.74 -2.79 6.81
CA LYS A 419 11.95 -3.84 7.43
C LYS A 419 10.47 -3.56 7.19
N ILE A 420 9.82 -4.39 6.39
CA ILE A 420 8.38 -4.33 6.15
C ILE A 420 7.74 -5.36 7.07
N THR A 421 6.78 -4.93 7.90
CA THR A 421 6.08 -5.82 8.84
C THR A 421 4.58 -5.66 8.68
N LEU A 422 3.88 -6.78 8.48
CA LEU A 422 2.42 -6.80 8.42
C LEU A 422 1.82 -6.35 9.76
N THR A 423 0.92 -5.37 9.71
CA THR A 423 0.15 -4.86 10.84
C THR A 423 -1.26 -5.42 10.79
N LYS A 424 -1.52 -6.46 11.59
CA LYS A 424 -2.89 -6.96 11.78
C LYS A 424 -3.71 -5.91 12.52
N ASP A 425 -4.91 -5.59 12.01
CA ASP A 425 -5.83 -4.60 12.58
C ASP A 425 -5.24 -3.19 12.71
N GLY A 426 -4.37 -2.82 11.77
CA GLY A 426 -3.62 -1.56 11.79
C GLY A 426 -4.52 -0.34 11.94
N SER A 427 -5.61 -0.28 11.18
CA SER A 427 -6.55 0.83 11.19
C SER A 427 -7.34 0.95 12.50
N GLY A 428 -7.80 -0.16 13.07
CA GLY A 428 -8.63 -0.17 14.28
C GLY A 428 -7.87 0.22 15.54
N VAL A 429 -6.73 -0.43 15.78
CA VAL A 429 -5.86 -0.12 16.94
C VAL A 429 -5.32 1.31 16.82
N GLY A 430 -4.92 1.72 15.61
CA GLY A 430 -4.36 3.04 15.36
C GLY A 430 -5.37 4.15 15.64
N ALA A 431 -6.61 4.00 15.19
CA ALA A 431 -7.67 4.96 15.48
C ALA A 431 -7.98 5.05 16.98
N ALA A 432 -7.96 3.93 17.70
CA ALA A 432 -8.12 3.94 19.16
C ALA A 432 -6.96 4.68 19.86
N LEU A 433 -5.72 4.50 19.41
CA LEU A 433 -4.55 5.24 19.92
C LEU A 433 -4.67 6.74 19.64
N MET A 434 -5.15 7.14 18.46
CA MET A 434 -5.43 8.55 18.14
C MET A 434 -6.49 9.13 19.08
N ALA A 435 -7.59 8.39 19.29
CA ALA A 435 -8.68 8.83 20.15
C ALA A 435 -8.19 9.01 21.60
N GLN A 436 -7.33 8.10 22.07
CA GLN A 436 -6.69 8.23 23.39
C GLN A 436 -5.75 9.43 23.47
N ALA A 437 -4.96 9.70 22.43
CA ALA A 437 -4.04 10.84 22.40
C ALA A 437 -4.79 12.17 22.48
N VAL A 438 -5.91 12.31 21.77
CA VAL A 438 -6.79 13.49 21.85
C VAL A 438 -7.34 13.66 23.27
N GLN A 439 -7.83 12.58 23.91
CA GLN A 439 -8.33 12.65 25.28
C GLN A 439 -7.29 13.11 26.31
N ASN A 440 -6.01 12.85 26.08
CA ASN A 440 -4.95 13.26 27.01
C ASN A 440 -4.51 14.72 26.83
N GLN A 441 -4.92 15.37 25.73
CA GLN A 441 -4.61 16.77 25.44
C GLN A 441 -5.73 17.74 25.86
N SER A 442 -6.95 17.23 26.04
CA SER A 442 -8.16 17.94 26.50
C SER A 442 -8.29 17.94 28.01
#